data_AF-A0A351CCD1-F1
#
_entry.id   AF-A0A351CCD1-F1
#
_cell.length_a   1.000
_cell.length_b   1.000
_cell.length_c   1.000
_cell.angle_alpha   90.00
_cell.angle_beta   90.00
_cell.angle_gamma   90.00
#
_symmetry.space_group_name_H-M   'P 1'
#
loop_
_entity.id
_entity.type
_entity.pdbx_description
1 polymer ?
#
loop_
_entity_poly.entity_id
_entity_poly.type
_entity_poly.pdbx_seq_one_letter_code
_entity_poly.pdbx_strand_id
1 'polypeptide(L)'
;MITAAVMGLIKKFRYILVTQGLLQMLEPEEIDAVIAHEIGHIKKKHLLFYLLFFVGYMIISYATFNLLIYSIVFSETIYKLINSTGLDQTAVTTSIFSLVIIIVFLIYFRFIFGYFMRNFERQADTYVYALFHSAKPLISTFEKIAATSGEHPDRPNWHHFSITKRIEYLKKCESDKIWITRHENKIKKSIAVYLAGIFLFCGVGYNLNFGETSKKINKHFFVKIIQRELEKTPDNPLLYSTLGDLYYSNHNYPETIKAYEQSLSIDFYNPHALNNLAWLYATCEIESFRNPKKALELAKRAAQLEESPHILDTLAESYYVNGMFEQAVNVEHRALEITTKNRDYYKKQLLKFKLAMKESVLL
;
A
#
# COMPACT_ATOMS: atom_id res chain seq x y z
N MET A 1 -26.08 30.00 -15.92
CA MET A 1 -25.06 29.83 -14.85
C MET A 1 -24.38 31.16 -14.59
N ILE A 2 -24.29 31.58 -13.32
CA ILE A 2 -23.68 32.83 -12.88
C ILE A 2 -22.38 32.45 -12.15
N THR A 3 -21.23 32.55 -12.81
CA THR A 3 -19.97 32.07 -12.25
C THR A 3 -18.76 32.73 -12.92
N ALA A 4 -17.67 32.85 -12.16
CA ALA A 4 -16.33 33.09 -12.65
C ALA A 4 -15.41 31.95 -12.17
N ALA A 5 -14.36 31.66 -12.92
CA ALA A 5 -13.38 30.64 -12.55
C ALA A 5 -12.01 30.90 -13.19
N VAL A 6 -10.95 30.50 -12.49
CA VAL A 6 -9.59 30.42 -13.06
C VAL A 6 -9.29 29.04 -13.62
N MET A 7 -8.72 29.00 -14.82
CA MET A 7 -8.15 27.81 -15.43
C MET A 7 -6.66 28.00 -15.74
N GLY A 8 -5.89 26.91 -15.70
CA GLY A 8 -4.50 26.88 -16.18
C GLY A 8 -3.42 26.88 -15.09
N LEU A 9 -2.56 25.85 -15.10
CA LEU A 9 -1.43 25.73 -14.17
C LEU A 9 -0.25 26.64 -14.57
N ILE A 10 0.05 26.67 -15.87
CA ILE A 10 1.21 27.36 -16.44
C ILE A 10 0.84 28.80 -16.77
N LYS A 11 1.73 29.76 -16.43
CA LYS A 11 1.48 31.21 -16.59
C LYS A 11 0.95 31.59 -17.99
N LYS A 12 1.48 31.01 -19.06
CA LYS A 12 1.11 31.30 -20.46
C LYS A 12 -0.27 30.79 -20.86
N PHE A 13 -0.86 29.87 -20.10
CA PHE A 13 -2.14 29.22 -20.40
C PHE A 13 -3.16 29.47 -19.29
N ARG A 14 -3.07 30.61 -18.60
CA ARG A 14 -4.02 31.01 -17.56
C ARG A 14 -5.12 31.85 -18.14
N TYR A 15 -6.35 31.46 -17.82
CA TYR A 15 -7.56 32.12 -18.27
C TYR A 15 -8.47 32.37 -17.08
N ILE A 16 -9.08 33.54 -17.04
CA ILE A 16 -10.21 33.83 -16.17
C ILE A 16 -11.45 33.72 -17.04
N LEU A 17 -12.32 32.79 -16.69
CA LEU A 17 -13.58 32.54 -17.37
C LEU A 17 -14.67 33.26 -16.60
N VAL A 18 -15.50 34.03 -17.28
CA VAL A 18 -16.62 34.76 -16.69
C VAL A 18 -17.86 34.50 -17.54
N THR A 19 -18.98 34.10 -16.92
CA THR A 19 -20.21 33.87 -17.68
C THR A 19 -20.90 35.18 -18.05
N GLN A 20 -21.57 35.20 -19.20
CA GLN A 20 -22.36 36.37 -19.65
C GLN A 20 -23.42 36.80 -18.64
N GLY A 21 -24.06 35.84 -17.96
CA GLY A 21 -25.05 36.15 -16.92
C GLY A 21 -24.45 36.87 -15.71
N LEU A 22 -23.18 36.62 -15.38
CA LEU A 22 -22.48 37.37 -14.32
C LEU A 22 -22.19 38.80 -14.79
N LEU A 23 -21.71 38.96 -16.03
CA LEU A 23 -21.38 40.28 -16.61
C LEU A 23 -22.60 41.20 -16.76
N GLN A 24 -23.79 40.64 -17.01
CA GLN A 24 -25.03 41.41 -17.14
C GLN A 24 -25.62 41.84 -15.78
N MET A 25 -25.27 41.15 -14.69
CA MET A 25 -25.83 41.37 -13.36
C MET A 25 -24.98 42.33 -12.51
N LEU A 26 -23.68 42.42 -12.81
CA LEU A 26 -22.71 43.14 -12.00
C LEU A 26 -22.32 44.49 -12.60
N GLU A 27 -22.17 45.47 -11.72
CA GLU A 27 -21.58 46.77 -12.04
C GLU A 27 -20.06 46.62 -12.30
N PRO A 28 -19.42 47.57 -13.01
CA PRO A 28 -17.98 47.48 -13.31
C PRO A 28 -17.10 47.26 -12.07
N GLU A 29 -17.38 47.95 -10.96
CA GLU A 29 -16.63 47.81 -9.70
C GLU A 29 -16.82 46.43 -9.04
N GLU A 30 -17.98 45.81 -9.24
CA GLU A 30 -18.28 44.46 -8.75
C GLU A 30 -17.58 43.40 -9.60
N ILE A 31 -17.54 43.60 -10.93
CA ILE A 31 -16.75 42.76 -11.84
C ILE A 31 -15.27 42.82 -11.45
N ASP A 32 -14.72 44.01 -11.21
CA ASP A 32 -13.34 44.20 -10.77
C ASP A 32 -13.05 43.44 -9.46
N ALA A 33 -13.99 43.44 -8.53
CA ALA A 33 -13.88 42.70 -7.27
C ALA A 33 -13.92 41.17 -7.46
N VAL A 34 -14.76 40.66 -8.37
CA VAL A 34 -14.75 39.24 -8.76
C VAL A 34 -13.43 38.86 -9.40
N ILE A 35 -12.92 39.68 -10.33
CA ILE A 35 -11.61 39.44 -10.96
C ILE A 35 -10.49 39.45 -9.90
N ALA A 36 -10.54 40.34 -8.91
CA ALA A 36 -9.59 40.32 -7.80
C ALA A 36 -9.65 39.02 -6.99
N HIS A 37 -10.85 38.49 -6.71
CA HIS A 37 -11.02 37.18 -6.08
C HIS A 37 -10.34 36.07 -6.91
N GLU A 38 -10.59 36.03 -8.22
CA GLU A 38 -9.97 35.06 -9.14
C GLU A 38 -8.43 35.19 -9.18
N ILE A 39 -7.90 36.42 -9.21
CA ILE A 39 -6.47 36.69 -9.10
C ILE A 39 -5.93 36.19 -7.75
N GLY A 40 -6.72 36.30 -6.68
CA GLY A 40 -6.41 35.76 -5.36
C GLY A 40 -6.10 34.26 -5.42
N HIS A 41 -6.93 33.47 -6.10
CA HIS A 41 -6.67 32.03 -6.30
C HIS A 41 -5.33 31.75 -6.99
N ILE A 42 -4.98 32.57 -7.99
CA ILE A 42 -3.71 32.44 -8.73
C ILE A 42 -2.53 32.80 -7.84
N LYS A 43 -2.59 33.95 -7.16
CA LYS A 43 -1.49 34.50 -6.37
C LYS A 43 -1.19 33.65 -5.14
N LYS A 44 -2.23 33.06 -4.55
CA LYS A 44 -2.12 32.11 -3.43
C LYS A 44 -1.86 30.66 -3.85
N LYS A 45 -1.79 30.40 -5.17
CA LYS A 45 -1.46 29.09 -5.75
C LYS A 45 -2.41 27.97 -5.33
N HIS A 46 -3.69 28.28 -5.12
CA HIS A 46 -4.68 27.29 -4.63
C HIS A 46 -4.73 26.03 -5.51
N LEU A 47 -4.64 26.18 -6.84
CA LEU A 47 -4.62 25.05 -7.76
C LEU A 47 -3.42 24.10 -7.55
N LEU A 48 -2.25 24.62 -7.18
CA LEU A 48 -1.08 23.79 -6.88
C LEU A 48 -1.28 23.02 -5.57
N PHE A 49 -1.89 23.65 -4.57
CA PHE A 49 -2.26 22.97 -3.33
C PHE A 49 -3.33 21.90 -3.56
N TYR A 50 -4.28 22.11 -4.48
CA TYR A 50 -5.23 21.06 -4.88
C TYR A 50 -4.50 19.83 -5.41
N LEU A 51 -3.53 20.01 -6.31
CA LEU A 51 -2.68 18.91 -6.78
C LEU A 51 -1.91 18.24 -5.65
N LEU A 52 -1.34 19.02 -4.72
CA LEU A 52 -0.67 18.48 -3.53
C LEU A 52 -1.61 17.60 -2.71
N PHE A 53 -2.87 18.01 -2.53
CA PHE A 53 -3.86 17.23 -1.77
C PHE A 53 -4.28 15.95 -2.50
N PHE A 54 -4.32 15.95 -3.84
CA PHE A 54 -4.50 14.72 -4.63
C PHE A 54 -3.32 13.75 -4.44
N VAL A 55 -2.09 14.25 -4.56
CA VAL A 55 -0.88 13.44 -4.34
C VAL A 55 -0.85 12.89 -2.91
N GLY A 56 -1.19 13.70 -1.90
CA GLY A 56 -1.25 13.24 -0.53
C GLY A 56 -2.31 12.16 -0.28
N TYR A 57 -3.46 12.22 -0.96
CA TYR A 57 -4.43 11.11 -0.94
C TYR A 57 -3.83 9.82 -1.53
N MET A 58 -3.12 9.91 -2.65
CA MET A 58 -2.45 8.74 -3.26
C MET A 58 -1.44 8.11 -2.30
N ILE A 59 -0.65 8.93 -1.61
CA ILE A 59 0.31 8.47 -0.60
C ILE A 59 -0.40 7.74 0.54
N ILE A 60 -1.45 8.33 1.11
CA ILE A 60 -2.22 7.71 2.20
C ILE A 60 -2.84 6.39 1.73
N SER A 61 -3.48 6.40 0.55
CA SER A 61 -4.13 5.22 -0.02
C SER A 61 -3.13 4.09 -0.28
N TYR A 62 -1.94 4.42 -0.75
CA TYR A 62 -0.87 3.43 -0.96
C TYR A 62 -0.31 2.90 0.37
N ALA A 63 -0.07 3.80 1.34
CA ALA A 63 0.44 3.44 2.66
C ALA A 63 -0.52 2.50 3.42
N THR A 64 -1.83 2.65 3.24
CA THR A 64 -2.85 1.83 3.93
C THR A 64 -3.34 0.63 3.13
N PHE A 65 -2.91 0.48 1.87
CA PHE A 65 -3.40 -0.55 0.94
C PHE A 65 -3.33 -1.97 1.53
N ASN A 66 -2.13 -2.42 1.92
CA ASN A 66 -1.92 -3.76 2.44
C ASN A 66 -2.68 -3.99 3.75
N LEU A 67 -2.69 -2.99 4.63
CA LEU A 67 -3.42 -3.06 5.90
C LEU A 67 -4.93 -3.27 5.69
N LEU A 68 -5.52 -2.55 4.74
CA LEU A 68 -6.93 -2.70 4.39
C LEU A 68 -7.22 -4.10 3.82
N ILE A 69 -6.40 -4.59 2.89
CA ILE A 69 -6.54 -5.94 2.34
C ILE A 69 -6.45 -6.99 3.45
N TYR A 70 -5.46 -6.89 4.34
CA TYR A 70 -5.30 -7.83 5.45
C TYR A 70 -6.48 -7.80 6.42
N SER A 71 -7.02 -6.61 6.71
CA SER A 71 -8.20 -6.45 7.55
C SER A 71 -9.45 -7.10 6.94
N ILE A 72 -9.64 -6.95 5.63
CA ILE A 72 -10.77 -7.52 4.90
C ILE A 72 -10.66 -9.05 4.87
N VAL A 73 -9.51 -9.58 4.45
CA VAL A 73 -9.33 -11.03 4.30
C VAL A 73 -9.38 -11.73 5.66
N PHE A 74 -8.86 -11.13 6.74
CA PHE A 74 -8.85 -11.79 8.05
C PHE A 74 -10.08 -11.62 8.90
N SER A 75 -10.94 -10.67 8.59
CA SER A 75 -12.21 -10.57 9.28
C SER A 75 -13.02 -11.84 9.04
N GLU A 76 -13.25 -12.62 10.11
CA GLU A 76 -14.09 -13.82 10.04
C GLU A 76 -15.50 -13.48 9.59
N THR A 77 -16.01 -12.33 10.01
CA THR A 77 -17.33 -11.83 9.59
C THR A 77 -17.37 -11.60 8.09
N ILE A 78 -16.35 -10.94 7.52
CA ILE A 78 -16.29 -10.69 6.08
C ILE A 78 -16.09 -12.00 5.32
N TYR A 79 -15.22 -12.89 5.80
CA TYR A 79 -15.03 -14.20 5.19
C TYR A 79 -16.32 -15.03 5.14
N LYS A 80 -17.07 -15.11 6.25
CA LYS A 80 -18.37 -15.78 6.31
C LYS A 80 -19.38 -15.13 5.37
N LEU A 81 -19.40 -13.79 5.31
CA LEU A 81 -20.24 -13.05 4.38
C LEU A 81 -19.91 -13.40 2.93
N ILE A 82 -18.63 -13.37 2.55
CA ILE A 82 -18.19 -13.71 1.18
C ILE A 82 -18.65 -15.14 0.82
N ASN A 83 -18.39 -16.11 1.69
CA ASN A 83 -18.78 -17.51 1.44
C ASN A 83 -20.30 -17.69 1.34
N SER A 84 -21.09 -16.87 2.04
CA SER A 84 -22.56 -16.93 1.99
C SER A 84 -23.18 -16.42 0.67
N THR A 85 -22.46 -15.60 -0.10
CA THR A 85 -22.98 -15.01 -1.34
C THR A 85 -23.01 -15.98 -2.52
N GLY A 86 -22.24 -17.08 -2.47
CA GLY A 86 -22.07 -18.01 -3.59
C GLY A 86 -21.36 -17.40 -4.82
N LEU A 87 -20.84 -16.18 -4.70
CA LEU A 87 -20.10 -15.48 -5.75
C LEU A 87 -18.61 -15.80 -5.67
N ASP A 88 -17.89 -15.51 -6.76
CA ASP A 88 -16.43 -15.63 -6.79
C ASP A 88 -15.79 -14.80 -5.66
N GLN A 89 -14.98 -15.46 -4.84
CA GLN A 89 -14.37 -14.87 -3.63
C GLN A 89 -13.47 -13.68 -3.98
N THR A 90 -12.80 -13.73 -5.13
CA THR A 90 -11.93 -12.64 -5.60
C THR A 90 -12.76 -11.41 -5.99
N ALA A 91 -13.85 -11.62 -6.72
CA ALA A 91 -14.77 -10.55 -7.13
C ALA A 91 -15.39 -9.84 -5.92
N VAL A 92 -15.88 -10.59 -4.92
CA VAL A 92 -16.48 -9.99 -3.71
C VAL A 92 -15.43 -9.24 -2.89
N THR A 93 -14.25 -9.83 -2.68
CA THR A 93 -13.17 -9.19 -1.92
C THR A 93 -12.72 -7.88 -2.58
N THR A 94 -12.56 -7.88 -3.90
CA THR A 94 -12.17 -6.69 -4.68
C THR A 94 -13.27 -5.61 -4.65
N SER A 95 -14.54 -6.03 -4.67
CA SER A 95 -15.69 -5.11 -4.58
C SER A 95 -15.76 -4.45 -3.20
N ILE A 96 -15.61 -5.21 -2.12
CA ILE A 96 -15.57 -4.68 -0.75
C ILE A 96 -14.39 -3.71 -0.61
N PHE A 97 -13.20 -4.11 -1.07
CA PHE A 97 -12.03 -3.26 -1.05
C PHE A 97 -12.26 -1.93 -1.79
N SER A 98 -12.81 -1.99 -3.00
CA SER A 98 -13.12 -0.80 -3.81
C SER A 98 -14.12 0.12 -3.10
N LEU A 99 -15.15 -0.44 -2.47
CA LEU A 99 -16.13 0.31 -1.69
C LEU A 99 -15.46 1.02 -0.51
N VAL A 100 -14.58 0.33 0.22
CA VAL A 100 -13.84 0.93 1.34
C VAL A 100 -12.95 2.08 0.86
N ILE A 101 -12.23 1.90 -0.26
CA ILE A 101 -11.39 2.96 -0.84
C ILE A 101 -12.24 4.18 -1.26
N ILE A 102 -13.41 3.96 -1.85
CA ILE A 102 -14.35 5.04 -2.21
C ILE A 102 -14.85 5.76 -0.95
N ILE A 103 -15.20 5.03 0.11
CA ILE A 103 -15.63 5.66 1.38
C ILE A 103 -14.50 6.51 1.98
N VAL A 104 -13.28 5.98 2.02
CA VAL A 104 -12.09 6.71 2.50
C VAL A 104 -11.83 7.94 1.63
N PHE A 105 -11.95 7.82 0.31
CA PHE A 105 -11.88 8.94 -0.62
C PHE A 105 -12.91 10.01 -0.27
N LEU A 106 -14.19 9.64 -0.13
CA LEU A 106 -15.26 10.59 0.17
C LEU A 106 -15.03 11.29 1.52
N ILE A 107 -14.58 10.57 2.55
CA ILE A 107 -14.22 11.15 3.86
C ILE A 107 -13.07 12.14 3.71
N TYR A 108 -11.98 11.74 3.04
CA TYR A 108 -10.83 12.61 2.80
C TYR A 108 -11.23 13.88 2.05
N PHE A 109 -12.00 13.73 0.97
CA PHE A 109 -12.45 14.85 0.13
C PHE A 109 -13.39 15.77 0.90
N ARG A 110 -14.33 15.22 1.68
CA ARG A 110 -15.33 16.00 2.42
C ARG A 110 -14.71 16.81 3.55
N PHE A 111 -13.80 16.20 4.31
CA PHE A 111 -13.31 16.77 5.58
C PHE A 111 -11.93 17.41 5.46
N ILE A 112 -10.96 16.74 4.86
CA ILE A 112 -9.59 17.27 4.73
C ILE A 112 -9.51 18.23 3.55
N PHE A 113 -9.82 17.74 2.35
CA PHE A 113 -9.71 18.58 1.16
C PHE A 113 -10.75 19.71 1.17
N GLY A 114 -12.00 19.41 1.52
CA GLY A 114 -13.07 20.39 1.69
C GLY A 114 -12.77 21.45 2.74
N TYR A 115 -12.02 21.12 3.80
CA TYR A 115 -11.53 22.14 4.74
C TYR A 115 -10.65 23.16 4.03
N PHE A 116 -9.65 22.72 3.26
CA PHE A 116 -8.77 23.64 2.55
C PHE A 116 -9.50 24.43 1.47
N MET A 117 -10.36 23.80 0.67
CA MET A 117 -11.21 24.46 -0.34
C MET A 117 -11.94 25.66 0.26
N ARG A 118 -12.71 25.44 1.35
CA ARG A 118 -13.48 26.53 1.99
C ARG A 118 -12.59 27.65 2.51
N ASN A 119 -11.44 27.32 3.11
CA ASN A 119 -10.55 28.36 3.62
C ASN A 119 -9.77 29.08 2.50
N PHE A 120 -9.53 28.44 1.36
CA PHE A 120 -8.94 29.06 0.17
C PHE A 120 -9.90 30.03 -0.51
N GLU A 121 -11.21 29.72 -0.57
CA GLU A 121 -12.22 30.71 -0.98
C GLU A 121 -12.14 31.97 -0.13
N ARG A 122 -12.11 31.80 1.19
CA ARG A 122 -11.97 32.95 2.11
C ARG A 122 -10.65 33.69 1.89
N GLN A 123 -9.58 32.96 1.61
CA GLN A 123 -8.27 33.56 1.32
C GLN A 123 -8.32 34.39 0.02
N ALA A 124 -9.04 33.89 -0.99
CA ALA A 124 -9.29 34.61 -2.24
C ALA A 124 -10.21 35.82 -2.04
N ASP A 125 -11.28 35.70 -1.24
CA ASP A 125 -12.15 36.82 -0.85
C ASP A 125 -11.35 37.96 -0.24
N THR A 126 -10.46 37.64 0.71
CA THR A 126 -9.62 38.65 1.36
C THR A 126 -8.56 39.26 0.44
N TYR A 127 -8.33 38.69 -0.75
CA TYR A 127 -7.37 39.25 -1.70
C TYR A 127 -7.84 40.58 -2.31
N VAL A 128 -9.14 40.88 -2.24
CA VAL A 128 -9.71 42.18 -2.64
C VAL A 128 -8.98 43.36 -1.97
N TYR A 129 -8.54 43.19 -0.71
CA TYR A 129 -7.81 44.21 0.05
C TYR A 129 -6.37 44.46 -0.41
N ALA A 130 -5.83 43.59 -1.27
CA ALA A 130 -4.52 43.80 -1.88
C ALA A 130 -4.59 44.74 -3.10
N LEU A 131 -5.78 44.90 -3.70
CA LEU A 131 -6.01 45.68 -4.91
C LEU A 131 -6.91 46.91 -4.67
N PHE A 132 -7.81 46.83 -3.70
CA PHE A 132 -8.80 47.86 -3.41
C PHE A 132 -8.82 48.23 -1.93
N HIS A 133 -9.35 49.42 -1.63
CA HIS A 133 -9.46 49.93 -0.26
C HIS A 133 -10.57 49.26 0.56
N SER A 134 -11.56 48.66 -0.10
CA SER A 134 -12.79 48.14 0.48
C SER A 134 -13.30 46.92 -0.29
N ALA A 135 -13.92 45.99 0.43
CA ALA A 135 -14.59 44.79 -0.08
C ALA A 135 -16.09 45.02 -0.34
N LYS A 136 -16.61 46.24 -0.20
CA LYS A 136 -18.03 46.55 -0.44
C LYS A 136 -18.55 46.04 -1.80
N PRO A 137 -17.83 46.21 -2.94
CA PRO A 137 -18.30 45.67 -4.22
C PRO A 137 -18.38 44.13 -4.23
N LEU A 138 -17.43 43.44 -3.57
CA LEU A 138 -17.48 41.97 -3.44
C LEU A 138 -18.64 41.51 -2.55
N ILE A 139 -18.94 42.25 -1.48
CA ILE A 139 -20.10 41.99 -0.61
C ILE A 139 -21.39 42.16 -1.40
N SER A 140 -21.53 43.25 -2.15
CA SER A 140 -22.72 43.50 -2.98
C SER A 140 -22.90 42.43 -4.04
N THR A 141 -21.80 41.96 -4.65
CA THR A 141 -21.80 40.82 -5.57
C THR A 141 -22.40 39.57 -4.92
N PHE A 142 -21.97 39.23 -3.70
CA PHE A 142 -22.51 38.07 -2.99
C PHE A 142 -24.00 38.22 -2.65
N GLU A 143 -24.44 39.42 -2.27
CA GLU A 143 -25.85 39.73 -2.00
C GLU A 143 -26.71 39.56 -3.28
N LYS A 144 -26.22 40.05 -4.43
CA LYS A 144 -26.88 39.86 -5.75
C LYS A 144 -26.94 38.40 -6.16
N ILE A 145 -25.86 37.63 -5.98
CA ILE A 145 -25.84 36.18 -6.26
C ILE A 145 -26.85 35.45 -5.36
N ALA A 146 -26.90 35.78 -4.07
CA ALA A 146 -27.86 35.17 -3.15
C ALA A 146 -29.31 35.47 -3.54
N ALA A 147 -29.61 36.72 -3.91
CA ALA A 147 -30.96 37.12 -4.34
C ALA A 147 -31.40 36.46 -5.65
N THR A 148 -30.47 36.16 -6.55
CA THR A 148 -30.78 35.65 -7.90
C THR A 148 -30.68 34.13 -8.03
N SER A 149 -29.88 33.46 -7.20
CA SER A 149 -29.63 32.01 -7.28
C SER A 149 -30.80 31.15 -6.80
N GLY A 150 -31.76 31.71 -6.07
CA GLY A 150 -32.87 30.97 -5.47
C GLY A 150 -32.46 30.03 -4.32
N GLU A 151 -31.19 30.03 -3.92
CA GLU A 151 -30.68 29.26 -2.79
C GLU A 151 -30.61 30.10 -1.52
N HIS A 152 -30.91 29.47 -0.37
CA HIS A 152 -30.81 30.16 0.91
C HIS A 152 -29.35 30.59 1.19
N PRO A 153 -29.09 31.86 1.58
CA PRO A 153 -27.72 32.39 1.77
C PRO A 153 -26.86 31.60 2.78
N ASP A 154 -27.50 30.95 3.75
CA ASP A 154 -26.85 30.11 4.77
C ASP A 154 -26.66 28.64 4.38
N ARG A 155 -27.05 28.24 3.17
CA ARG A 155 -26.95 26.84 2.75
C ARG A 155 -25.50 26.35 2.88
N PRO A 156 -25.25 25.24 3.60
CA PRO A 156 -23.91 24.71 3.74
C PRO A 156 -23.46 24.04 2.44
N ASN A 157 -22.17 24.19 2.12
CA ASN A 157 -21.53 23.53 0.98
C ASN A 157 -20.19 22.91 1.43
N TRP A 158 -19.75 21.84 0.76
CA TRP A 158 -18.52 21.14 1.11
C TRP A 158 -17.25 21.85 0.61
N HIS A 159 -17.29 22.61 -0.48
CA HIS A 159 -16.13 23.31 -1.07
C HIS A 159 -16.15 24.83 -0.85
N HIS A 160 -17.29 25.44 -0.54
CA HIS A 160 -17.39 26.87 -0.23
C HIS A 160 -18.09 27.13 1.10
N PHE A 161 -17.73 28.22 1.80
CA PHE A 161 -18.55 28.71 2.91
C PHE A 161 -19.86 29.27 2.37
N SER A 162 -20.91 29.27 3.20
CA SER A 162 -22.17 29.93 2.86
C SER A 162 -21.94 31.41 2.58
N ILE A 163 -22.80 32.02 1.75
CA ILE A 163 -22.66 33.41 1.32
C ILE A 163 -22.63 34.34 2.54
N THR A 164 -23.53 34.12 3.51
CA THR A 164 -23.57 34.86 4.77
C THR A 164 -22.22 34.83 5.49
N LYS A 165 -21.60 33.66 5.63
CA LYS A 165 -20.30 33.50 6.31
C LYS A 165 -19.16 34.17 5.56
N ARG A 166 -19.23 34.29 4.24
CA ARG A 166 -18.25 35.02 3.43
C ARG A 166 -18.40 36.53 3.65
N ILE A 167 -19.63 37.05 3.55
CA ILE A 167 -19.95 38.46 3.79
C ILE A 167 -19.56 38.89 5.21
N GLU A 168 -19.95 38.13 6.24
CA GLU A 168 -19.58 38.42 7.63
C GLU A 168 -18.07 38.48 7.84
N TYR A 169 -17.31 37.63 7.15
CA TYR A 169 -15.86 37.62 7.26
C TYR A 169 -15.22 38.85 6.62
N LEU A 170 -15.72 39.26 5.44
CA LEU A 170 -15.31 40.51 4.80
C LEU A 170 -15.65 41.71 5.67
N LYS A 171 -16.85 41.77 6.25
CA LYS A 171 -17.24 42.84 7.21
C LYS A 171 -16.30 42.90 8.43
N LYS A 172 -15.84 41.75 8.95
CA LYS A 172 -14.81 41.72 10.01
C LYS A 172 -13.47 42.27 9.54
N CYS A 173 -13.08 41.99 8.29
CA CYS A 173 -11.85 42.52 7.70
C CYS A 173 -11.94 44.04 7.41
N GLU A 174 -13.11 44.55 7.04
CA GLU A 174 -13.39 45.99 6.94
C GLU A 174 -13.17 46.70 8.28
N SER A 175 -13.69 46.12 9.37
CA SER A 175 -13.53 46.71 10.71
C SER A 175 -12.11 46.61 11.24
N ASP A 176 -11.41 45.51 10.96
CA ASP A 176 -10.05 45.25 11.44
C ASP A 176 -9.30 44.33 10.48
N LYS A 177 -8.28 44.89 9.81
CA LYS A 177 -7.46 44.15 8.84
C LYS A 177 -6.64 43.02 9.48
N ILE A 178 -6.52 42.94 10.81
CA ILE A 178 -5.81 41.83 11.48
C ILE A 178 -6.42 40.46 11.14
N TRP A 179 -7.72 40.41 10.82
CA TRP A 179 -8.42 39.19 10.45
C TRP A 179 -7.83 38.55 9.19
N ILE A 180 -7.34 39.36 8.24
CA ILE A 180 -6.68 38.87 7.02
C ILE A 180 -5.39 38.12 7.40
N THR A 181 -4.53 38.75 8.20
CA THR A 181 -3.26 38.13 8.65
C THR A 181 -3.48 36.90 9.53
N ARG A 182 -4.52 36.92 10.39
CA ARG A 182 -4.90 35.75 11.20
C ARG A 182 -5.30 34.58 10.32
N HIS A 183 -6.08 34.81 9.26
CA HIS A 183 -6.48 33.77 8.32
C HIS A 183 -5.29 33.20 7.54
N GLU A 184 -4.43 34.08 7.02
CA GLU A 184 -3.19 33.68 6.33
C GLU A 184 -2.32 32.76 7.20
N ASN A 185 -2.13 33.14 8.47
CA ASN A 185 -1.34 32.35 9.41
C ASN A 185 -2.02 31.02 9.77
N LYS A 186 -3.35 31.00 9.89
CA LYS A 186 -4.12 29.75 10.08
C LYS A 186 -3.88 28.79 8.91
N ILE A 187 -4.00 29.27 7.66
CA ILE A 187 -3.77 28.45 6.46
C ILE A 187 -2.35 27.88 6.42
N LYS A 188 -1.34 28.72 6.66
CA LYS A 188 0.06 28.26 6.71
C LYS A 188 0.28 27.16 7.74
N LYS A 189 -0.25 27.32 8.95
CA LYS A 189 -0.19 26.30 10.01
C LYS A 189 -0.91 25.02 9.61
N SER A 190 -2.12 25.12 9.04
CA SER A 190 -2.87 23.95 8.57
C SER A 190 -2.13 23.18 7.48
N ILE A 191 -1.49 23.88 6.52
CA ILE A 191 -0.67 23.24 5.48
C ILE A 191 0.54 22.55 6.10
N ALA A 192 1.23 23.18 7.06
CA ALA A 192 2.37 22.58 7.73
C ALA A 192 1.98 21.30 8.51
N VAL A 193 0.85 21.33 9.24
CA VAL A 193 0.30 20.17 9.95
C VAL A 193 -0.05 19.05 8.96
N TYR A 194 -0.68 19.40 7.83
CA TYR A 194 -0.99 18.43 6.79
C TYR A 194 0.26 17.76 6.23
N LEU A 195 1.29 18.54 5.87
CA LEU A 195 2.55 18.02 5.33
C LEU A 195 3.30 17.15 6.34
N ALA A 196 3.34 17.53 7.61
CA ALA A 196 3.91 16.72 8.67
C ALA A 196 3.15 15.38 8.84
N GLY A 197 1.83 15.43 8.77
CA GLY A 197 0.98 14.23 8.76
C GLY A 197 1.31 13.31 7.58
N ILE A 198 1.36 13.85 6.36
CA ILE A 198 1.73 13.07 5.16
C ILE A 198 3.12 12.45 5.30
N PHE A 199 4.11 13.20 5.80
CA PHE A 199 5.46 12.68 6.00
C PHE A 199 5.47 11.51 7.00
N LEU A 200 4.72 11.62 8.10
CA LEU A 200 4.56 10.54 9.06
C LEU A 200 3.87 9.31 8.43
N PHE A 201 2.80 9.52 7.65
CA PHE A 201 2.14 8.45 6.90
C PHE A 201 3.07 7.78 5.87
N CYS A 202 3.96 8.53 5.21
CA CYS A 202 4.99 7.95 4.35
C CYS A 202 5.91 7.02 5.14
N GLY A 203 6.40 7.47 6.30
CA GLY A 203 7.30 6.68 7.14
C GLY A 203 6.64 5.39 7.65
N VAL A 204 5.41 5.50 8.16
CA VAL A 204 4.62 4.34 8.61
C VAL A 204 4.30 3.41 7.44
N GLY A 205 3.81 3.96 6.33
CA GLY A 205 3.48 3.20 5.12
C GLY A 205 4.67 2.45 4.55
N TYR A 206 5.85 3.07 4.53
CA TYR A 206 7.09 2.42 4.11
C TYR A 206 7.43 1.21 4.98
N ASN A 207 7.35 1.36 6.31
CA ASN A 207 7.62 0.26 7.23
C ASN A 207 6.60 -0.89 7.10
N LEU A 208 5.32 -0.57 6.90
CA LEU A 208 4.26 -1.56 6.75
C LEU A 208 4.28 -2.28 5.40
N ASN A 209 4.72 -1.61 4.34
CA ASN A 209 4.72 -2.17 2.98
C ASN A 209 6.06 -2.78 2.55
N PHE A 210 7.18 -2.28 3.08
CA PHE A 210 8.54 -2.68 2.64
C PHE A 210 9.46 -3.11 3.78
N GLY A 211 9.12 -2.83 5.05
CA GLY A 211 9.93 -3.20 6.20
C GLY A 211 9.93 -4.71 6.49
N GLU A 212 10.84 -5.15 7.37
CA GLU A 212 10.86 -6.55 7.84
C GLU A 212 9.55 -6.98 8.51
N THR A 213 8.90 -6.03 9.19
CA THR A 213 7.56 -6.21 9.76
C THR A 213 6.56 -6.63 8.69
N SER A 214 6.61 -6.04 7.50
CA SER A 214 5.78 -6.43 6.36
C SER A 214 6.02 -7.89 5.99
N LYS A 215 7.28 -8.32 5.85
CA LYS A 215 7.61 -9.72 5.51
C LYS A 215 7.04 -10.70 6.55
N LYS A 216 7.15 -10.39 7.85
CA LYS A 216 6.58 -11.23 8.92
C LYS A 216 5.06 -11.27 8.86
N ILE A 217 4.40 -10.12 8.70
CA ILE A 217 2.94 -10.02 8.55
C ILE A 217 2.48 -10.82 7.34
N ASN A 218 3.16 -10.69 6.19
CA ASN A 218 2.81 -11.36 4.95
C ASN A 218 2.94 -12.87 5.09
N LYS A 219 4.01 -13.38 5.72
CA LYS A 219 4.16 -14.82 5.94
C LYS A 219 3.07 -15.39 6.85
N HIS A 220 2.78 -14.73 7.98
CA HIS A 220 1.67 -15.13 8.84
C HIS A 220 0.34 -15.08 8.07
N PHE A 221 0.21 -14.10 7.17
CA PHE A 221 -0.97 -13.96 6.34
C PHE A 221 -1.15 -15.15 5.38
N PHE A 222 -0.09 -15.52 4.65
CA PHE A 222 -0.09 -16.65 3.74
C PHE A 222 -0.41 -17.98 4.42
N VAL A 223 0.15 -18.22 5.61
CA VAL A 223 -0.15 -19.43 6.41
C VAL A 223 -1.66 -19.55 6.67
N LYS A 224 -2.30 -18.47 7.12
CA LYS A 224 -3.73 -18.50 7.44
C LYS A 224 -4.64 -18.64 6.21
N ILE A 225 -4.22 -18.13 5.05
CA ILE A 225 -4.93 -18.40 3.79
C ILE A 225 -4.84 -19.88 3.43
N ILE A 226 -3.62 -20.45 3.44
CA ILE A 226 -3.43 -21.86 3.10
C ILE A 226 -4.22 -22.76 4.04
N GLN A 227 -4.25 -22.45 5.34
CA GLN A 227 -5.08 -23.18 6.32
C GLN A 227 -6.57 -23.15 5.97
N ARG A 228 -7.12 -21.99 5.56
CA ARG A 228 -8.53 -21.89 5.13
C ARG A 228 -8.82 -22.65 3.83
N GLU A 229 -7.87 -22.70 2.91
CA GLU A 229 -8.04 -23.50 1.69
C GLU A 229 -7.91 -25.01 1.97
N LEU A 230 -7.07 -25.39 2.94
CA LEU A 230 -7.00 -26.76 3.45
C LEU A 230 -8.28 -27.19 4.18
N GLU A 231 -9.00 -26.28 4.84
CA GLU A 231 -10.33 -26.59 5.40
C GLU A 231 -11.34 -27.01 4.31
N LYS A 232 -11.18 -26.49 3.08
CA LYS A 232 -12.03 -26.83 1.92
C LYS A 232 -11.48 -28.02 1.13
N THR A 233 -10.16 -28.13 1.04
CA THR A 233 -9.43 -29.13 0.25
C THR A 233 -8.39 -29.85 1.11
N PRO A 234 -8.83 -30.68 2.07
CA PRO A 234 -7.94 -31.28 3.07
C PRO A 234 -6.92 -32.26 2.47
N ASP A 235 -7.16 -32.76 1.26
CA ASP A 235 -6.30 -33.75 0.57
C ASP A 235 -5.41 -33.11 -0.51
N ASN A 236 -5.00 -31.84 -0.33
CA ASN A 236 -4.14 -31.16 -1.29
C ASN A 236 -2.66 -31.17 -0.85
N PRO A 237 -1.81 -32.05 -1.42
CA PRO A 237 -0.42 -32.19 -0.99
C PRO A 237 0.42 -30.93 -1.28
N LEU A 238 0.10 -30.20 -2.35
CA LEU A 238 0.82 -28.97 -2.72
C LEU A 238 0.63 -27.87 -1.67
N LEU A 239 -0.58 -27.75 -1.10
CA LEU A 239 -0.85 -26.78 -0.04
C LEU A 239 -0.06 -27.10 1.24
N TYR A 240 0.02 -28.37 1.62
CA TYR A 240 0.86 -28.78 2.75
C TYR A 240 2.36 -28.58 2.49
N SER A 241 2.85 -28.86 1.28
CA SER A 241 4.23 -28.56 0.87
C SER A 241 4.53 -27.07 1.01
N THR A 242 3.64 -26.21 0.50
CA THR A 242 3.77 -24.75 0.58
C THR A 242 3.75 -24.27 2.03
N LEU A 243 2.90 -24.86 2.87
CA LEU A 243 2.85 -24.58 4.30
C LEU A 243 4.16 -24.96 5.00
N GLY A 244 4.76 -26.09 4.62
CA GLY A 244 6.08 -26.51 5.06
C GLY A 244 7.17 -25.49 4.73
N ASP A 245 7.20 -24.99 3.50
CA ASP A 245 8.17 -23.95 3.09
C ASP A 245 8.03 -22.68 3.92
N LEU A 246 6.79 -22.25 4.17
CA LEU A 246 6.50 -21.06 4.97
C LEU A 246 6.96 -21.24 6.42
N TYR A 247 6.69 -22.40 7.03
CA TYR A 247 7.15 -22.71 8.38
C TYR A 247 8.68 -22.83 8.46
N TYR A 248 9.31 -23.45 7.46
CA TYR A 248 10.76 -23.56 7.39
C TYR A 248 11.41 -22.18 7.35
N SER A 249 10.88 -21.29 6.49
CA SER A 249 11.35 -19.90 6.39
C SER A 249 11.13 -19.06 7.65
N ASN A 250 10.31 -19.55 8.59
CA ASN A 250 10.05 -18.94 9.90
C ASN A 250 10.79 -19.65 11.04
N HIS A 251 11.68 -20.61 10.71
CA HIS A 251 12.38 -21.45 11.67
C HIS A 251 11.45 -22.24 12.61
N ASN A 252 10.19 -22.46 12.22
CA ASN A 252 9.25 -23.30 12.96
C ASN A 252 9.41 -24.75 12.50
N TYR A 253 10.53 -25.38 12.88
CA TYR A 253 10.87 -26.73 12.46
C TYR A 253 9.83 -27.80 12.83
N PRO A 254 9.19 -27.78 14.02
CA PRO A 254 8.15 -28.75 14.34
C PRO A 254 6.98 -28.73 13.35
N GLU A 255 6.45 -27.56 13.02
CA GLU A 255 5.33 -27.43 12.09
C GLU A 255 5.78 -27.67 10.63
N THR A 256 7.04 -27.38 10.32
CA THR A 256 7.65 -27.73 9.01
C THR A 256 7.61 -29.23 8.77
N ILE A 257 8.09 -30.02 9.73
CA ILE A 257 8.12 -31.48 9.63
C ILE A 257 6.70 -32.02 9.48
N LYS A 258 5.78 -31.58 10.34
CA LYS A 258 4.37 -31.98 10.25
C LYS A 258 3.77 -31.68 8.88
N ALA A 259 3.98 -30.48 8.35
CA ALA A 259 3.42 -30.08 7.06
C ALA A 259 3.96 -30.94 5.91
N TYR A 260 5.27 -31.16 5.83
CA TYR A 260 5.82 -32.05 4.79
C TYR A 260 5.39 -33.51 4.98
N GLU A 261 5.30 -34.01 6.21
CA GLU A 261 4.80 -35.37 6.48
C GLU A 261 3.33 -35.53 6.07
N GLN A 262 2.48 -34.51 6.31
CA GLN A 262 1.10 -34.51 5.81
C GLN A 262 1.08 -34.53 4.27
N SER A 263 1.89 -33.69 3.62
CA SER A 263 2.03 -33.71 2.16
C SER A 263 2.39 -35.10 1.64
N LEU A 264 3.35 -35.78 2.28
CA LEU A 264 3.85 -37.09 1.87
C LEU A 264 2.90 -38.24 2.22
N SER A 265 2.00 -38.04 3.19
CA SER A 265 0.94 -38.99 3.51
C SER A 265 -0.14 -39.02 2.43
N ILE A 266 -0.38 -37.89 1.76
CA ILE A 266 -1.34 -37.74 0.67
C ILE A 266 -0.69 -38.10 -0.67
N ASP A 267 0.49 -37.54 -0.96
CA ASP A 267 1.29 -37.85 -2.13
C ASP A 267 2.70 -38.30 -1.74
N PHE A 268 2.86 -39.62 -1.72
CA PHE A 268 4.12 -40.28 -1.38
C PHE A 268 5.25 -40.01 -2.38
N TYR A 269 4.92 -39.51 -3.58
CA TYR A 269 5.85 -39.27 -4.69
C TYR A 269 6.08 -37.79 -4.99
N ASN A 270 5.84 -36.91 -4.01
CA ASN A 270 6.14 -35.48 -4.16
C ASN A 270 7.65 -35.20 -3.97
N PRO A 271 8.43 -34.96 -5.05
CA PRO A 271 9.88 -34.76 -4.96
C PRO A 271 10.25 -33.53 -4.15
N HIS A 272 9.42 -32.48 -4.20
CA HIS A 272 9.66 -31.23 -3.48
C HIS A 272 9.54 -31.42 -1.96
N ALA A 273 8.48 -32.08 -1.48
CA ALA A 273 8.32 -32.38 -0.05
C ALA A 273 9.40 -33.35 0.46
N LEU A 274 9.76 -34.37 -0.33
CA LEU A 274 10.85 -35.30 0.00
C LEU A 274 12.18 -34.56 0.14
N ASN A 275 12.52 -33.74 -0.85
CA ASN A 275 13.75 -32.95 -0.88
C ASN A 275 13.84 -31.99 0.31
N ASN A 276 12.80 -31.19 0.55
CA ASN A 276 12.86 -30.14 1.59
C ASN A 276 12.87 -30.75 3.00
N LEU A 277 12.17 -31.87 3.21
CA LEU A 277 12.23 -32.59 4.48
C LEU A 277 13.60 -33.27 4.67
N ALA A 278 14.20 -33.81 3.61
CA ALA A 278 15.56 -34.35 3.65
C ALA A 278 16.59 -33.27 3.99
N TRP A 279 16.50 -32.12 3.32
CA TRP A 279 17.36 -30.96 3.57
C TRP A 279 17.28 -30.50 5.03
N LEU A 280 16.07 -30.40 5.59
CA LEU A 280 15.86 -30.08 7.00
C LEU A 280 16.59 -31.10 7.89
N TYR A 281 16.38 -32.39 7.68
CA TYR A 281 16.99 -33.43 8.51
C TYR A 281 18.52 -33.49 8.37
N ALA A 282 19.10 -33.07 7.25
CA ALA A 282 20.54 -33.01 7.05
C ALA A 282 21.17 -31.76 7.67
N THR A 283 20.53 -30.58 7.50
CA THR A 283 21.19 -29.28 7.68
C THR A 283 20.66 -28.43 8.83
N CYS A 284 19.56 -28.81 9.49
CA CYS A 284 18.92 -27.98 10.52
C CYS A 284 19.94 -27.50 11.57
N GLU A 285 19.90 -26.23 11.95
CA GLU A 285 20.84 -25.65 12.93
C GLU A 285 20.70 -26.30 14.31
N ILE A 286 19.51 -26.82 14.64
CA ILE A 286 19.21 -27.47 15.91
C ILE A 286 19.36 -28.98 15.75
N GLU A 287 20.30 -29.57 16.48
CA GLU A 287 20.66 -30.99 16.39
C GLU A 287 19.48 -31.94 16.66
N SER A 288 18.55 -31.58 17.54
CA SER A 288 17.36 -32.41 17.83
C SER A 288 16.43 -32.61 16.65
N PHE A 289 16.50 -31.75 15.63
CA PHE A 289 15.73 -31.89 14.38
C PHE A 289 16.56 -32.49 13.25
N ARG A 290 17.84 -32.83 13.47
CA ARG A 290 18.64 -33.56 12.50
C ARG A 290 18.31 -35.05 12.56
N ASN A 291 18.29 -35.69 11.40
CA ASN A 291 18.20 -37.13 11.28
C ASN A 291 18.92 -37.57 10.00
N PRO A 292 20.26 -37.76 10.06
CA PRO A 292 21.05 -38.09 8.88
C PRO A 292 20.52 -39.31 8.11
N LYS A 293 20.10 -40.37 8.81
CA LYS A 293 19.58 -41.58 8.17
C LYS A 293 18.30 -41.32 7.37
N LYS A 294 17.33 -40.62 7.98
CA LYS A 294 16.07 -40.26 7.31
C LYS A 294 16.30 -39.24 6.19
N ALA A 295 17.25 -38.32 6.36
CA ALA A 295 17.65 -37.39 5.30
C ALA A 295 18.10 -38.14 4.04
N LEU A 296 18.99 -39.13 4.20
CA LEU A 296 19.49 -39.91 3.07
C LEU A 296 18.42 -40.75 2.40
N GLU A 297 17.52 -41.36 3.17
CA GLU A 297 16.39 -42.12 2.63
C GLU A 297 15.49 -41.24 1.74
N LEU A 298 15.07 -40.08 2.28
CA LEU A 298 14.17 -39.16 1.59
C LEU A 298 14.85 -38.52 0.37
N ALA A 299 16.10 -38.10 0.49
CA ALA A 299 16.84 -37.49 -0.61
C ALA A 299 17.07 -38.48 -1.77
N LYS A 300 17.36 -39.76 -1.48
CA LYS A 300 17.46 -40.80 -2.52
C LYS A 300 16.16 -40.96 -3.27
N ARG A 301 15.03 -41.00 -2.56
CA ARG A 301 13.70 -41.08 -3.17
C ARG A 301 13.39 -39.85 -4.02
N ALA A 302 13.70 -38.64 -3.52
CA ALA A 302 13.51 -37.40 -4.29
C ALA A 302 14.31 -37.44 -5.60
N ALA A 303 15.59 -37.82 -5.55
CA ALA A 303 16.47 -37.88 -6.72
C ALA A 303 16.08 -38.98 -7.73
N GLN A 304 15.40 -40.04 -7.28
CA GLN A 304 14.83 -41.07 -8.16
C GLN A 304 13.61 -40.56 -8.94
N LEU A 305 12.87 -39.61 -8.37
CA LEU A 305 11.66 -39.04 -8.97
C LEU A 305 11.98 -37.85 -9.87
N GLU A 306 12.93 -37.02 -9.46
CA GLU A 306 13.34 -35.84 -10.20
C GLU A 306 14.85 -35.62 -10.09
N GLU A 307 15.55 -35.67 -11.23
CA GLU A 307 16.97 -35.34 -11.34
C GLU A 307 17.12 -33.84 -11.61
N SER A 308 17.17 -33.03 -10.55
CA SER A 308 17.41 -31.59 -10.65
C SER A 308 18.55 -31.13 -9.73
N PRO A 309 19.29 -30.05 -10.08
CA PRO A 309 20.51 -29.69 -9.35
C PRO A 309 20.31 -29.48 -7.84
N HIS A 310 19.19 -28.90 -7.42
CA HIS A 310 18.91 -28.68 -6.00
C HIS A 310 18.57 -29.97 -5.24
N ILE A 311 17.93 -30.95 -5.90
CA ILE A 311 17.67 -32.27 -5.30
C ILE A 311 18.95 -33.09 -5.17
N LEU A 312 19.81 -33.01 -6.19
CA LEU A 312 21.12 -33.66 -6.15
C LEU A 312 22.02 -33.07 -5.06
N ASP A 313 22.02 -31.74 -4.86
CA ASP A 313 22.76 -31.11 -3.75
C ASP A 313 22.23 -31.58 -2.39
N THR A 314 20.91 -31.65 -2.19
CA THR A 314 20.35 -32.25 -0.96
C THR A 314 20.77 -33.70 -0.77
N LEU A 315 20.82 -34.50 -1.83
CA LEU A 315 21.29 -35.88 -1.78
C LEU A 315 22.79 -35.94 -1.44
N ALA A 316 23.61 -35.08 -2.03
CA ALA A 316 25.04 -35.00 -1.73
C ALA A 316 25.28 -34.58 -0.28
N GLU A 317 24.58 -33.56 0.22
CA GLU A 317 24.63 -33.14 1.62
C GLU A 317 24.15 -34.26 2.55
N SER A 318 23.11 -34.99 2.16
CA SER A 318 22.62 -36.16 2.92
C SER A 318 23.66 -37.29 2.97
N TYR A 319 24.39 -37.56 1.88
CA TYR A 319 25.52 -38.49 1.90
C TYR A 319 26.64 -38.00 2.82
N TYR A 320 26.98 -36.72 2.72
CA TYR A 320 28.02 -36.08 3.53
C TYR A 320 27.77 -36.21 5.03
N VAL A 321 26.56 -35.89 5.51
CA VAL A 321 26.22 -36.01 6.95
C VAL A 321 26.13 -37.46 7.45
N ASN A 322 26.08 -38.44 6.55
CA ASN A 322 26.17 -39.87 6.88
C ASN A 322 27.60 -40.43 6.74
N GLY A 323 28.61 -39.59 6.48
CA GLY A 323 30.01 -40.01 6.31
C GLY A 323 30.31 -40.68 4.97
N MET A 324 29.36 -40.64 4.02
CA MET A 324 29.49 -41.24 2.68
C MET A 324 30.10 -40.22 1.71
N PHE A 325 31.35 -39.82 1.97
CA PHE A 325 31.97 -38.68 1.30
C PHE A 325 32.21 -38.89 -0.20
N GLU A 326 32.56 -40.10 -0.63
CA GLU A 326 32.77 -40.41 -2.05
C GLU A 326 31.46 -40.24 -2.85
N GLN A 327 30.36 -40.77 -2.31
CA GLN A 327 29.04 -40.62 -2.93
C GLN A 327 28.61 -39.15 -2.96
N ALA A 328 28.88 -38.39 -1.89
CA ALA A 328 28.59 -36.96 -1.86
C ALA A 328 29.32 -36.19 -2.98
N VAL A 329 30.62 -36.45 -3.17
CA VAL A 329 31.42 -35.83 -4.24
C VAL A 329 30.88 -36.19 -5.62
N ASN A 330 30.54 -37.45 -5.85
CA ASN A 330 30.05 -37.91 -7.15
C ASN A 330 28.68 -37.29 -7.51
N VAL A 331 27.75 -37.24 -6.55
CA VAL A 331 26.42 -36.65 -6.77
C VAL A 331 26.52 -35.13 -6.96
N GLU A 332 27.35 -34.44 -6.17
CA GLU A 332 27.52 -32.99 -6.29
C GLU A 332 28.20 -32.60 -7.61
N HIS A 333 29.10 -33.44 -8.12
CA HIS A 333 29.65 -33.27 -9.47
C HIS A 333 28.55 -33.31 -10.54
N ARG A 334 27.62 -34.26 -10.42
CA ARG A 334 26.46 -34.37 -11.31
C ARG A 334 25.53 -33.16 -11.21
N ALA A 335 25.29 -32.65 -10.00
CA ALA A 335 24.53 -31.42 -9.80
C ALA A 335 25.17 -30.23 -10.53
N LEU A 336 26.50 -30.11 -10.44
CA LEU A 336 27.29 -29.06 -11.11
C LEU A 336 27.33 -29.21 -12.64
N GLU A 337 27.27 -30.42 -13.17
CA GLU A 337 27.17 -30.67 -14.62
C GLU A 337 25.84 -30.16 -15.19
N ILE A 338 24.74 -30.50 -14.52
CA ILE A 338 23.38 -30.20 -15.00
C ILE A 338 23.03 -28.71 -14.78
N THR A 339 23.61 -28.07 -13.77
CA THR A 339 23.21 -26.71 -13.40
C THR A 339 23.70 -25.63 -14.38
N THR A 340 22.76 -24.78 -14.80
CA THR A 340 23.03 -23.59 -15.63
C THR A 340 23.11 -22.29 -14.83
N LYS A 341 22.68 -22.32 -13.55
CA LYS A 341 22.63 -21.16 -12.65
C LYS A 341 23.35 -21.48 -11.34
N ASN A 342 23.82 -20.47 -10.61
CA ASN A 342 24.45 -20.64 -9.30
C ASN A 342 25.61 -21.65 -9.25
N ARG A 343 26.35 -21.86 -10.35
CA ARG A 343 27.46 -22.83 -10.45
C ARG A 343 28.49 -22.67 -9.33
N ASP A 344 28.73 -21.44 -8.87
CA ASP A 344 29.70 -21.17 -7.80
C ASP A 344 29.26 -21.70 -6.44
N TYR A 345 27.95 -21.82 -6.17
CA TYR A 345 27.44 -22.47 -4.96
C TYR A 345 27.80 -23.97 -4.98
N TYR A 346 27.45 -24.68 -6.05
CA TYR A 346 27.74 -26.11 -6.19
C TYR A 346 29.24 -26.42 -6.20
N LYS A 347 30.08 -25.54 -6.79
CA LYS A 347 31.55 -25.66 -6.68
C LYS A 347 32.04 -25.60 -5.23
N LYS A 348 31.47 -24.72 -4.41
CA LYS A 348 31.84 -24.60 -2.99
C LYS A 348 31.41 -25.84 -2.21
N GLN A 349 30.21 -26.35 -2.45
CA GLN A 349 29.75 -27.60 -1.84
C GLN A 349 30.62 -28.79 -2.25
N LEU A 350 30.95 -28.91 -3.54
CA LEU A 350 31.86 -29.93 -4.03
C LEU A 350 33.24 -29.87 -3.37
N LEU A 351 33.78 -28.66 -3.17
CA LEU A 351 35.06 -28.48 -2.48
C LEU A 351 34.96 -28.92 -1.01
N LYS A 352 33.90 -28.54 -0.30
CA LYS A 352 33.62 -28.98 1.07
C LYS A 352 33.62 -30.51 1.16
N PHE A 353 32.90 -31.19 0.27
CA PHE A 353 32.82 -32.66 0.28
C PHE A 353 34.16 -33.32 -0.06
N LYS A 354 34.94 -32.76 -1.01
CA LYS A 354 36.29 -33.26 -1.34
C LYS A 354 37.28 -33.12 -0.20
N LEU A 355 37.21 -32.03 0.56
CA LEU A 355 38.08 -31.83 1.73
C LEU A 355 37.79 -32.88 2.81
N ALA A 356 36.52 -33.09 3.15
CA ALA A 356 36.14 -34.11 4.13
C ALA A 356 36.52 -35.53 3.70
N MET A 357 36.36 -35.84 2.40
CA MET A 357 36.82 -37.12 1.84
C MET A 357 38.33 -37.31 2.00
N LYS A 358 39.12 -36.25 1.82
CA LYS A 358 40.59 -36.32 1.98
C LYS A 358 40.97 -36.50 3.45
N GLU A 359 40.30 -35.80 4.36
CA GLU A 359 40.52 -35.91 5.80
C GLU A 359 40.17 -37.30 6.33
N SER A 360 39.09 -37.93 5.83
CA SER A 360 38.69 -39.28 6.24
C SER A 360 39.66 -40.38 5.78
N VAL A 361 40.49 -40.13 4.76
CA VAL A 361 41.52 -41.07 4.28
C VAL A 361 42.83 -40.93 5.07
N LEU A 362 42.99 -39.83 5.81
CA LEU A 362 44.18 -39.54 6.62
C LEU A 362 44.04 -39.99 8.10
N LEU A 363 42.84 -40.38 8.52
CA LEU A 363 42.50 -40.98 9.83
C LEU A 363 42.38 -42.49 9.68
#